data_AF-A0A8C2NKU7-F1
#
_entry.id   AF-A0A8C2NKU7-F1
#
_cell.length_a   1.000
_cell.length_b   1.000
_cell.length_c   1.000
_cell.angle_alpha   90.00
_cell.angle_beta   90.00
_cell.angle_gamma   90.00
#
_symmetry.space_group_name_H-M   'P 1'
#
loop_
_entity.id
_entity.type
_entity.pdbx_description
1 polymer ?
#
loop_
_entity_poly.entity_id
_entity_poly.type
_entity_poly.pdbx_seq_one_letter_code
_entity_poly.pdbx_strand_id
1 'polypeptide(L)'
;MSRRRHSDENDGGQPHKRRKTSDANETEDHLESLICKVGEKSACSLESNLEGLAGVLEADLPNYKSKILRLLCTVARLLPEKLTIYTTLVGLLNARNYNFGGEFVEAMIRQLKESLKSNNFNEAVYLVRFLSDLVNCHVIAAPSMVAMFENFVSVTQEEDVPQVRRDWYVYAFLSSLPWVGKELYEKKDAEMDRIFASTESYLKRRQKTHVPMLQVWTAEKPHPQEEYLDCLWAQIQKLKKDRWQERHILRPYLAFDSILCEALQHNLPPFTPPPHTEDSVYPMPRVIFRMFDYTDDPEGPVMPGSHSVERFVIEENLHCIIKSHWKERKTW
;
A
#
# COMPACT_ATOMS: atom_id res chain seq x y z
N MET A 1 69.52 -54.91 -10.89
CA MET A 1 68.90 -54.66 -9.57
C MET A 1 67.95 -53.47 -9.72
N SER A 2 66.67 -53.69 -10.02
CA SER A 2 65.54 -53.75 -9.06
C SER A 2 65.42 -52.53 -8.12
N ARG A 3 64.47 -51.61 -8.37
CA ARG A 3 63.21 -51.48 -7.59
C ARG A 3 62.33 -50.28 -8.03
N ARG A 4 61.15 -50.63 -8.57
CA ARG A 4 59.79 -50.06 -8.45
C ARG A 4 59.62 -48.57 -8.11
N ARG A 5 59.04 -47.80 -9.04
CA ARG A 5 58.23 -46.59 -8.77
C ARG A 5 56.80 -47.02 -8.44
N HIS A 6 56.26 -46.49 -7.35
CA HIS A 6 54.90 -46.74 -6.87
C HIS A 6 53.92 -45.85 -7.65
N SER A 7 52.88 -46.47 -8.20
CA SER A 7 51.66 -45.83 -8.68
C SER A 7 50.73 -45.65 -7.48
N ASP A 8 50.16 -44.46 -7.31
CA ASP A 8 48.89 -44.26 -6.61
C ASP A 8 47.98 -43.42 -7.52
N GLU A 9 47.01 -44.10 -8.10
CA GLU A 9 45.78 -43.51 -8.62
C GLU A 9 44.92 -43.11 -7.41
N ASN A 10 44.44 -41.86 -7.36
CA ASN A 10 43.23 -41.56 -6.62
C ASN A 10 42.39 -40.49 -7.35
N ASP A 11 41.51 -41.03 -8.17
CA ASP A 11 40.13 -40.66 -8.48
C ASP A 11 39.53 -39.35 -7.92
N GLY A 12 38.87 -38.61 -8.82
CA GLY A 12 37.50 -38.12 -8.65
C GLY A 12 37.16 -37.09 -7.58
N GLY A 13 37.05 -35.80 -7.97
CA GLY A 13 36.34 -34.82 -7.15
C GLY A 13 36.37 -33.37 -7.66
N GLN A 14 35.72 -33.08 -8.79
CA GLN A 14 35.47 -31.69 -9.21
C GLN A 14 34.62 -30.94 -8.15
N PRO A 15 35.01 -29.74 -7.70
CA PRO A 15 34.19 -28.92 -6.80
C PRO A 15 33.15 -28.11 -7.59
N HIS A 16 32.22 -28.78 -8.29
CA HIS A 16 31.21 -28.10 -9.11
C HIS A 16 29.99 -27.56 -8.33
N LYS A 17 29.90 -27.75 -7.02
CA LYS A 17 28.71 -27.34 -6.24
C LYS A 17 28.74 -25.94 -5.63
N ARG A 18 29.89 -25.23 -5.59
CA ARG A 18 29.97 -23.90 -4.95
C ARG A 18 29.74 -22.70 -5.87
N ARG A 19 29.91 -22.85 -7.19
CA ARG A 19 29.83 -21.72 -8.14
C ARG A 19 28.38 -21.35 -8.50
N LYS A 20 27.50 -22.35 -8.62
CA LYS A 20 26.10 -22.14 -9.04
C LYS A 20 25.25 -21.38 -8.02
N THR A 21 25.64 -21.40 -6.74
CA THR A 21 24.89 -20.75 -5.65
C THR A 21 25.24 -19.26 -5.52
N SER A 22 26.46 -18.83 -5.90
CA SER A 22 26.80 -17.40 -5.86
C SER A 22 26.09 -16.63 -6.98
N ASP A 23 26.09 -17.17 -8.20
CA ASP A 23 25.46 -16.52 -9.37
C ASP A 23 23.94 -16.35 -9.17
N ALA A 24 23.29 -17.30 -8.49
CA ALA A 24 21.86 -17.20 -8.16
C ALA A 24 21.57 -16.09 -7.14
N ASN A 25 22.40 -15.96 -6.11
CA ASN A 25 22.26 -14.90 -5.10
C ASN A 25 22.53 -13.51 -5.69
N GLU A 26 23.54 -13.37 -6.55
CA GLU A 26 23.83 -12.11 -7.24
C GLU A 26 22.66 -11.63 -8.11
N THR A 27 21.98 -12.57 -8.76
CA THR A 27 20.77 -12.27 -9.57
C THR A 27 19.60 -11.84 -8.69
N GLU A 28 19.39 -12.51 -7.55
CA GLU A 28 18.34 -12.11 -6.58
C GLU A 28 18.58 -10.71 -6.00
N ASP A 29 19.82 -10.37 -5.67
CA ASP A 29 20.21 -9.05 -5.17
C ASP A 29 20.05 -7.98 -6.27
N HIS A 30 20.33 -8.35 -7.53
CA HIS A 30 20.10 -7.47 -8.67
C HIS A 30 18.60 -7.16 -8.86
N LEU A 31 17.72 -8.17 -8.80
CA LEU A 31 16.26 -8.00 -8.87
C LEU A 31 15.74 -7.08 -7.77
N GLU A 32 16.22 -7.27 -6.55
CA GLU A 32 15.88 -6.42 -5.40
C GLU A 32 16.31 -4.96 -5.62
N SER A 33 17.54 -4.75 -6.10
CA SER A 33 18.07 -3.43 -6.44
C SER A 33 17.24 -2.73 -7.53
N LEU A 34 16.86 -3.46 -8.59
CA LEU A 34 16.04 -2.91 -9.67
C LEU A 34 14.64 -2.49 -9.18
N ILE A 35 13.97 -3.36 -8.42
CA ILE A 35 12.65 -3.07 -7.85
C ILE A 35 12.73 -1.87 -6.90
N CYS A 36 13.73 -1.81 -6.01
CA CYS A 36 13.84 -0.70 -5.06
C CYS A 36 14.12 0.66 -5.75
N LYS A 37 14.90 0.66 -6.84
CA LYS A 37 15.34 1.89 -7.52
C LYS A 37 14.36 2.45 -8.54
N VAL A 38 13.36 1.69 -8.99
CA VAL A 38 12.40 2.19 -9.98
C VAL A 38 11.64 3.41 -9.43
N GLY A 39 11.62 4.51 -10.19
CA GLY A 39 11.05 5.78 -9.74
C GLY A 39 12.00 6.72 -8.97
N GLU A 40 13.26 6.32 -8.78
CA GLU A 40 14.32 7.26 -8.42
C GLU A 40 14.77 8.09 -9.63
N LYS A 41 15.66 9.06 -9.39
CA LYS A 41 16.22 9.92 -10.44
C LYS A 41 16.89 9.07 -11.52
N SER A 42 16.39 9.19 -12.75
CA SER A 42 16.88 8.47 -13.93
C SER A 42 17.00 9.42 -15.12
N ALA A 43 17.80 9.01 -16.12
CA ALA A 43 17.87 9.70 -17.41
C ALA A 43 16.66 9.38 -18.32
N CYS A 44 16.00 8.24 -18.08
CA CYS A 44 14.81 7.82 -18.80
C CYS A 44 13.53 8.20 -18.03
N SER A 45 12.40 8.30 -18.74
CA SER A 45 11.10 8.57 -18.12
C SER A 45 10.66 7.44 -17.18
N LEU A 46 9.76 7.75 -16.25
CA LEU A 46 9.21 6.76 -15.32
C LEU A 46 8.51 5.62 -16.08
N GLU A 47 7.77 5.97 -17.13
CA GLU A 47 7.06 5.02 -17.99
C GLU A 47 8.04 4.05 -18.65
N SER A 48 9.11 4.57 -19.25
CA SER A 48 10.14 3.72 -19.87
C SER A 48 10.83 2.82 -18.86
N ASN A 49 11.09 3.30 -17.64
CA ASN A 49 11.71 2.49 -16.58
C ASN A 49 10.75 1.39 -16.08
N LEU A 50 9.46 1.68 -15.94
CA LEU A 50 8.43 0.72 -15.52
C LEU A 50 8.23 -0.38 -16.58
N GLU A 51 8.10 0.00 -17.84
CA GLU A 51 7.94 -0.94 -18.96
C GLU A 51 9.16 -1.84 -19.10
N GLY A 52 10.37 -1.26 -19.03
CA GLY A 52 11.62 -2.02 -19.05
C GLY A 52 11.74 -2.99 -17.88
N LEU A 53 11.41 -2.54 -16.66
CA LEU A 53 11.45 -3.40 -15.48
C LEU A 53 10.41 -4.53 -15.55
N ALA A 54 9.21 -4.27 -16.05
CA ALA A 54 8.20 -5.30 -16.25
C ALA A 54 8.71 -6.41 -17.19
N GLY A 55 9.38 -6.05 -18.28
CA GLY A 55 10.00 -7.01 -19.20
C GLY A 55 11.13 -7.83 -18.57
N VAL A 56 11.98 -7.21 -17.74
CA VAL A 56 13.04 -7.92 -17.00
C VAL A 56 12.44 -8.93 -16.02
N LEU A 57 11.48 -8.49 -15.20
CA LEU A 57 10.83 -9.35 -14.21
C LEU A 57 10.08 -10.51 -14.87
N GLU A 58 9.39 -10.26 -16.00
CA GLU A 58 8.71 -11.29 -16.79
C GLU A 58 9.69 -12.38 -17.25
N ALA A 59 10.84 -11.99 -17.82
CA ALA A 59 11.86 -12.90 -18.31
C ALA A 59 12.44 -13.79 -17.19
N ASP A 60 12.49 -13.27 -15.95
CA ASP A 60 13.02 -13.97 -14.78
C ASP A 60 11.98 -14.79 -14.01
N LEU A 61 10.67 -14.67 -14.32
CA LEU A 61 9.62 -15.45 -13.68
C LEU A 61 9.88 -16.98 -13.66
N PRO A 62 10.38 -17.63 -14.73
CA PRO A 62 10.57 -19.09 -14.74
C PRO A 62 11.46 -19.61 -13.60
N ASN A 63 12.44 -18.81 -13.17
CA ASN A 63 13.41 -19.21 -12.15
C ASN A 63 13.21 -18.47 -10.81
N TYR A 64 12.68 -17.24 -10.83
CA TYR A 64 12.68 -16.32 -9.69
C TYR A 64 11.29 -15.82 -9.27
N LYS A 65 10.19 -16.37 -9.82
CA LYS A 65 8.81 -15.95 -9.46
C LYS A 65 8.58 -15.80 -7.96
N SER A 66 9.03 -16.77 -7.15
CA SER A 66 8.86 -16.73 -5.69
C SER A 66 9.57 -15.53 -5.03
N LYS A 67 10.82 -15.24 -5.44
CA LYS A 67 11.58 -14.07 -4.95
C LYS A 67 10.91 -12.78 -5.42
N ILE A 68 10.49 -12.69 -6.68
CA ILE A 68 9.82 -11.51 -7.24
C ILE A 68 8.52 -11.21 -6.49
N LEU A 69 7.66 -12.23 -6.26
CA LEU A 69 6.44 -12.08 -5.46
C LEU A 69 6.75 -11.55 -4.05
N ARG A 70 7.76 -12.11 -3.39
CA ARG A 70 8.19 -11.68 -2.05
C ARG A 70 8.69 -10.23 -2.05
N LEU A 71 9.49 -9.84 -3.03
CA LEU A 71 10.02 -8.47 -3.17
C LEU A 71 8.90 -7.47 -3.39
N LEU A 72 7.95 -7.76 -4.28
CA LEU A 72 6.82 -6.88 -4.56
C LEU A 72 5.89 -6.74 -3.34
N CYS A 73 5.61 -7.84 -2.63
CA CYS A 73 4.86 -7.78 -1.36
C CYS A 73 5.61 -6.97 -0.29
N THR A 74 6.95 -7.01 -0.30
CA THR A 74 7.79 -6.25 0.63
C THR A 74 7.69 -4.76 0.36
N VAL A 75 7.88 -4.31 -0.89
CA VAL A 75 7.78 -2.88 -1.22
C VAL A 75 6.36 -2.34 -1.07
N ALA A 76 5.33 -3.17 -1.30
CA ALA A 76 3.93 -2.81 -1.04
C ALA A 76 3.66 -2.45 0.43
N ARG A 77 4.44 -3.03 1.36
CA ARG A 77 4.32 -2.84 2.80
C ARG A 77 5.30 -1.82 3.37
N LEU A 78 6.48 -1.70 2.77
CA LEU A 78 7.58 -0.90 3.31
C LEU A 78 7.78 0.45 2.63
N LEU A 79 7.28 0.63 1.40
CA LEU A 79 7.48 1.85 0.61
C LEU A 79 6.14 2.44 0.10
N PRO A 80 5.17 2.73 1.00
CA PRO A 80 3.87 3.29 0.62
C PRO A 80 3.95 4.66 -0.07
N GLU A 81 5.02 5.43 0.12
CA GLU A 81 5.28 6.69 -0.58
C GLU A 81 5.49 6.50 -2.09
N LYS A 82 5.80 5.27 -2.53
CA LYS A 82 5.94 4.86 -3.95
C LYS A 82 4.79 3.95 -4.40
N LEU A 83 3.66 3.96 -3.68
CA LEU A 83 2.49 3.11 -3.92
C LEU A 83 2.13 2.97 -5.41
N THR A 84 1.87 4.09 -6.08
CA THR A 84 1.34 4.11 -7.45
C THR A 84 2.37 3.68 -8.51
N ILE A 85 3.67 3.76 -8.19
CA ILE A 85 4.74 3.23 -9.04
C ILE A 85 4.66 1.70 -9.04
N TYR A 86 4.57 1.10 -7.85
CA TYR A 86 4.56 -0.35 -7.71
C TYR A 86 3.24 -1.00 -8.15
N THR A 87 2.09 -0.35 -7.94
CA THR A 87 0.81 -0.84 -8.45
C THR A 87 0.79 -0.81 -9.99
N THR A 88 1.38 0.22 -10.62
CA THR A 88 1.56 0.27 -12.07
C THR A 88 2.45 -0.88 -12.57
N LEU A 89 3.59 -1.12 -11.91
CA LEU A 89 4.49 -2.23 -12.24
C LEU A 89 3.78 -3.59 -12.18
N VAL A 90 2.99 -3.82 -11.13
CA VAL A 90 2.17 -5.04 -10.99
C VAL A 90 1.10 -5.12 -12.08
N GLY A 91 0.48 -4.00 -12.46
CA GLY A 91 -0.45 -3.91 -13.58
C GLY A 91 0.16 -4.39 -14.90
N LEU A 92 1.36 -3.88 -15.23
CA LEU A 92 2.10 -4.29 -16.43
C LEU A 92 2.49 -5.78 -16.39
N LEU A 93 2.89 -6.29 -15.22
CA LEU A 93 3.19 -7.72 -15.05
C LEU A 93 1.94 -8.61 -15.19
N ASN A 94 0.79 -8.17 -14.69
CA ASN A 94 -0.48 -8.89 -14.87
C ASN A 94 -0.90 -8.93 -16.34
N ALA A 95 -0.76 -7.83 -17.07
CA ALA A 95 -1.07 -7.77 -18.50
C ALA A 95 -0.21 -8.75 -19.32
N ARG A 96 1.05 -8.95 -18.93
CA ARG A 96 1.99 -9.92 -19.54
C ARG A 96 1.72 -11.35 -19.09
N ASN A 97 1.40 -11.55 -17.82
CA ASN A 97 1.21 -12.86 -17.21
C ASN A 97 0.07 -12.83 -16.17
N TYR A 98 -1.14 -13.19 -16.61
CA TYR A 98 -2.33 -13.23 -15.77
C TYR A 98 -2.17 -14.12 -14.53
N ASN A 99 -1.53 -15.29 -14.67
CA ASN A 99 -1.33 -16.23 -13.56
C ASN A 99 -0.45 -15.62 -12.46
N PHE A 100 0.59 -14.88 -12.85
CA PHE A 100 1.42 -14.14 -11.90
C PHE A 100 0.61 -13.09 -11.13
N GLY A 101 -0.26 -12.33 -11.82
CA GLY A 101 -1.15 -11.37 -11.17
C GLY A 101 -2.04 -12.02 -10.11
N GLY A 102 -2.61 -13.19 -10.41
CA GLY A 102 -3.42 -13.96 -9.46
C GLY A 102 -2.62 -14.42 -8.24
N GLU A 103 -1.44 -15.02 -8.45
CA GLU A 103 -0.54 -15.44 -7.37
C GLU A 103 -0.09 -14.27 -6.49
N PHE A 104 0.13 -13.09 -7.09
CA PHE A 104 0.46 -11.86 -6.38
C PHE A 104 -0.69 -11.37 -5.50
N VAL A 105 -1.90 -11.30 -6.04
CA VAL A 105 -3.10 -10.90 -5.27
C VAL A 105 -3.33 -11.84 -4.10
N GLU A 106 -3.18 -13.16 -4.30
CA GLU A 106 -3.28 -14.12 -3.20
C GLU A 106 -2.17 -13.92 -2.15
N ALA A 107 -0.93 -13.67 -2.58
CA ALA A 107 0.19 -13.41 -1.67
C ALA A 107 -0.05 -12.14 -0.84
N MET A 108 -0.61 -11.09 -1.44
CA MET A 108 -0.99 -9.86 -0.73
C MET A 108 -2.07 -10.10 0.32
N ILE A 109 -3.09 -10.91 0.03
CA ILE A 109 -4.12 -11.26 1.02
C ILE A 109 -3.55 -12.12 2.16
N ARG A 110 -2.66 -13.07 1.85
CA ARG A 110 -1.94 -13.84 2.89
C ARG A 110 -1.10 -12.91 3.76
N GLN A 111 -0.35 -12.00 3.16
CA GLN A 111 0.47 -11.02 3.87
C GLN A 111 -0.38 -10.08 4.73
N LEU A 112 -1.54 -9.63 4.25
CA LEU A 112 -2.47 -8.82 5.04
C LEU A 112 -2.96 -9.57 6.27
N LYS A 113 -3.40 -10.83 6.11
CA LYS A 113 -3.83 -11.67 7.24
C LYS A 113 -2.70 -11.88 8.26
N GLU A 114 -1.47 -12.08 7.80
CA GLU A 114 -0.30 -12.24 8.66
C GLU A 114 0.07 -10.95 9.40
N SER A 115 0.01 -9.79 8.73
CA SER A 115 0.24 -8.48 9.34
C SER A 115 -0.80 -8.20 10.42
N LEU A 116 -2.08 -8.49 10.18
CA LEU A 116 -3.14 -8.34 11.18
C LEU A 116 -2.95 -9.27 12.38
N LYS A 117 -2.60 -10.53 12.13
CA LYS A 117 -2.32 -11.51 13.18
C LYS A 117 -1.14 -11.08 14.06
N SER A 118 -0.14 -10.44 13.47
CA SER A 118 1.06 -9.94 14.16
C SER A 118 0.88 -8.54 14.75
N ASN A 119 -0.34 -8.00 14.81
CA ASN A 119 -0.64 -6.63 15.27
C ASN A 119 0.08 -5.51 14.48
N ASN A 120 0.56 -5.80 13.27
CA ASN A 120 1.20 -4.84 12.37
C ASN A 120 0.16 -4.03 11.58
N PHE A 121 -0.75 -3.38 12.30
CA PHE A 121 -1.90 -2.66 11.75
C PHE A 121 -1.51 -1.47 10.85
N ASN A 122 -0.41 -0.77 11.15
CA ASN A 122 0.06 0.34 10.31
C ASN A 122 0.51 -0.16 8.93
N GLU A 123 1.20 -1.30 8.90
CA GLU A 123 1.64 -1.93 7.66
C GLU A 123 0.46 -2.52 6.87
N ALA A 124 -0.52 -3.09 7.57
CA ALA A 124 -1.74 -3.60 6.96
C ALA A 124 -2.52 -2.51 6.21
N VAL A 125 -2.51 -1.25 6.67
CA VAL A 125 -3.12 -0.12 5.94
C VAL A 125 -2.47 0.05 4.56
N TYR A 126 -1.15 -0.03 4.46
CA TYR A 126 -0.45 0.10 3.18
C TYR A 126 -0.81 -1.02 2.22
N LEU A 127 -0.92 -2.26 2.71
CA LEU A 127 -1.38 -3.40 1.91
C LEU A 127 -2.81 -3.19 1.40
N VAL A 128 -3.72 -2.68 2.23
CA VAL A 128 -5.10 -2.36 1.82
C VAL A 128 -5.14 -1.25 0.77
N ARG A 129 -4.34 -0.19 0.92
CA ARG A 129 -4.22 0.87 -0.09
C ARG A 129 -3.61 0.35 -1.40
N PHE A 130 -2.65 -0.57 -1.32
CA PHE A 130 -2.07 -1.24 -2.48
C PHE A 130 -3.12 -2.07 -3.23
N LEU A 131 -3.87 -2.91 -2.54
CA LEU A 131 -4.99 -3.65 -3.14
C LEU A 131 -6.06 -2.72 -3.72
N SER A 132 -6.29 -1.58 -3.09
CA SER A 132 -7.23 -0.56 -3.57
C SER A 132 -6.77 0.06 -4.88
N ASP A 133 -5.54 0.55 -4.97
CA ASP A 133 -5.03 1.21 -6.18
C ASP A 133 -4.79 0.22 -7.34
N LEU A 134 -4.59 -1.08 -7.04
CA LEU A 134 -4.58 -2.14 -8.06
C LEU A 134 -5.90 -2.29 -8.84
N VAL A 135 -7.02 -1.76 -8.32
CA VAL A 135 -8.26 -1.65 -9.09
C VAL A 135 -8.08 -0.68 -10.26
N ASN A 136 -7.45 0.47 -10.02
CA ASN A 136 -7.16 1.46 -11.06
C ASN A 136 -6.17 0.92 -12.11
N CYS A 137 -5.34 -0.06 -11.72
CA CYS A 137 -4.40 -0.73 -12.63
C CYS A 137 -5.02 -1.95 -13.36
N HIS A 138 -6.35 -2.16 -13.27
CA HIS A 138 -7.05 -3.29 -13.87
C HIS A 138 -6.51 -4.68 -13.42
N VAL A 139 -5.93 -4.77 -12.22
CA VAL A 139 -5.50 -6.05 -11.65
C VAL A 139 -6.60 -6.66 -10.78
N ILE A 140 -7.31 -5.85 -9.99
CA ILE A 140 -8.39 -6.30 -9.10
C ILE A 140 -9.73 -5.74 -9.60
N ALA A 141 -10.76 -6.59 -9.62
CA ALA A 141 -12.11 -6.16 -9.95
C ALA A 141 -12.71 -5.30 -8.83
N ALA A 142 -13.24 -4.11 -9.16
CA ALA A 142 -13.86 -3.18 -8.20
C ALA A 142 -14.91 -3.83 -7.27
N PRO A 143 -15.80 -4.73 -7.73
CA PRO A 143 -16.76 -5.39 -6.84
C PRO A 143 -16.11 -6.17 -5.68
N SER A 144 -14.94 -6.77 -5.92
CA SER A 144 -14.22 -7.51 -4.89
C SER A 144 -13.65 -6.60 -3.80
N MET A 145 -13.17 -5.40 -4.17
CA MET A 145 -12.73 -4.38 -3.20
C MET A 145 -13.90 -3.81 -2.40
N VAL A 146 -15.04 -3.56 -3.04
CA VAL A 146 -16.26 -3.12 -2.35
C VAL A 146 -16.70 -4.15 -1.32
N ALA A 147 -16.77 -5.44 -1.68
CA ALA A 147 -17.10 -6.51 -0.75
C ALA A 147 -16.12 -6.61 0.43
N MET A 148 -14.83 -6.41 0.19
CA MET A 148 -13.83 -6.34 1.26
C MET A 148 -14.10 -5.15 2.20
N PHE A 149 -14.47 -3.98 1.67
CA PHE A 149 -14.81 -2.81 2.49
C PHE A 149 -16.14 -2.94 3.23
N GLU A 150 -17.13 -3.65 2.67
CA GLU A 150 -18.34 -4.04 3.41
C GLU A 150 -17.97 -4.86 4.66
N ASN A 151 -17.07 -5.84 4.51
CA ASN A 151 -16.58 -6.64 5.64
C ASN A 151 -15.71 -5.84 6.62
N PHE A 152 -15.01 -4.79 6.18
CA PHE A 152 -14.28 -3.90 7.08
C PHE A 152 -15.26 -3.08 7.92
N VAL A 153 -16.27 -2.48 7.29
CA VAL A 153 -17.24 -1.63 7.98
C VAL A 153 -18.20 -2.45 8.83
N SER A 154 -18.43 -3.74 8.53
CA SER A 154 -19.21 -4.63 9.39
C SER A 154 -18.59 -4.82 10.78
N VAL A 155 -17.26 -4.64 10.94
CA VAL A 155 -16.59 -4.66 12.25
C VAL A 155 -17.18 -3.61 13.20
N THR A 156 -17.73 -2.51 12.67
CA THR A 156 -18.40 -1.49 13.48
C THR A 156 -19.65 -2.00 14.23
N GLN A 157 -20.19 -3.15 13.81
CA GLN A 157 -21.35 -3.81 14.41
C GLN A 157 -20.97 -4.99 15.31
N GLU A 158 -19.69 -5.37 15.41
CA GLU A 158 -19.24 -6.36 16.38
C GLU A 158 -19.54 -5.87 17.81
N GLU A 159 -20.11 -6.74 18.65
CA GLU A 159 -20.37 -6.49 20.06
C GLU A 159 -19.12 -6.75 20.90
N ASP A 160 -19.02 -6.12 22.08
CA ASP A 160 -17.95 -6.35 23.07
C ASP A 160 -16.49 -6.22 22.59
N VAL A 161 -16.26 -5.52 21.47
CA VAL A 161 -14.90 -5.21 21.01
C VAL A 161 -14.46 -3.76 21.30
N PRO A 162 -13.14 -3.48 21.42
CA PRO A 162 -12.63 -2.13 21.65
C PRO A 162 -12.99 -1.14 20.53
N GLN A 163 -13.18 0.14 20.87
CA GLN A 163 -13.38 1.21 19.87
C GLN A 163 -12.20 1.28 18.88
N VAL A 164 -10.96 1.15 19.37
CA VAL A 164 -9.74 1.19 18.56
C VAL A 164 -9.65 0.10 17.48
N ARG A 165 -10.35 -1.04 17.68
CA ARG A 165 -10.49 -2.08 16.64
C ARG A 165 -11.34 -1.57 15.49
N ARG A 166 -12.56 -1.12 15.80
CA ARG A 166 -13.53 -0.60 14.82
C ARG A 166 -12.96 0.61 14.08
N ASP A 167 -12.30 1.50 14.83
CA ASP A 167 -11.63 2.69 14.34
C ASP A 167 -10.54 2.37 13.29
N TRP A 168 -9.77 1.30 13.48
CA TRP A 168 -8.73 0.92 12.52
C TRP A 168 -9.32 0.44 11.18
N TYR A 169 -10.34 -0.41 11.19
CA TYR A 169 -10.98 -0.89 9.95
C TYR A 169 -11.66 0.26 9.19
N VAL A 170 -12.32 1.18 9.90
CA VAL A 170 -12.88 2.40 9.30
C VAL A 170 -11.79 3.28 8.72
N TYR A 171 -10.66 3.46 9.41
CA TYR A 171 -9.51 4.21 8.91
C TYR A 171 -8.90 3.56 7.66
N ALA A 172 -8.72 2.25 7.65
CA ALA A 172 -8.15 1.52 6.50
C ALA A 172 -9.05 1.67 5.26
N PHE A 173 -10.37 1.63 5.44
CA PHE A 173 -11.33 1.94 4.38
C PHE A 173 -11.23 3.40 3.91
N LEU A 174 -11.49 4.37 4.80
CA LEU A 174 -11.57 5.79 4.44
C LEU A 174 -10.27 6.30 3.83
N SER A 175 -9.13 5.91 4.40
CA SER A 175 -7.81 6.35 3.90
C SER A 175 -7.39 5.69 2.59
N SER A 176 -8.14 4.73 2.05
CA SER A 176 -7.89 4.15 0.72
C SER A 176 -8.62 4.90 -0.39
N LEU A 177 -9.66 5.65 -0.03
CA LEU A 177 -10.54 6.34 -0.98
C LEU A 177 -9.90 7.46 -1.80
N PRO A 178 -8.84 8.18 -1.36
CA PRO A 178 -8.13 9.11 -2.24
C PRO A 178 -7.58 8.43 -3.50
N TRP A 179 -7.22 7.14 -3.41
CA TRP A 179 -6.70 6.37 -4.54
C TRP A 179 -7.79 5.74 -5.37
N VAL A 180 -8.75 5.04 -4.75
CA VAL A 180 -9.71 4.17 -5.46
C VAL A 180 -11.16 4.68 -5.46
N GLY A 181 -11.46 5.72 -4.68
CA GLY A 181 -12.84 6.13 -4.38
C GLY A 181 -13.68 6.43 -5.62
N LYS A 182 -13.07 7.05 -6.63
CA LYS A 182 -13.72 7.32 -7.93
C LYS A 182 -14.18 6.03 -8.61
N GLU A 183 -13.28 5.08 -8.82
CA GLU A 183 -13.54 3.83 -9.54
C GLU A 183 -14.58 2.97 -8.80
N LEU A 184 -14.50 2.88 -7.46
CA LEU A 184 -15.50 2.14 -6.70
C LEU A 184 -16.89 2.79 -6.79
N TYR A 185 -16.95 4.11 -6.69
CA TYR A 185 -18.24 4.81 -6.75
C TYR A 185 -18.84 4.80 -8.16
N GLU A 186 -18.03 4.85 -9.21
CA GLU A 186 -18.51 4.75 -10.59
C GLU A 186 -19.08 3.35 -10.92
N LYS A 187 -18.53 2.29 -10.34
CA LYS A 187 -18.98 0.91 -10.57
C LYS A 187 -20.09 0.44 -9.62
N LYS A 188 -20.13 0.98 -8.40
CA LYS A 188 -20.85 0.44 -7.24
C LYS A 188 -21.36 1.54 -6.29
N ASP A 189 -21.96 2.60 -6.83
CA ASP A 189 -22.47 3.75 -6.08
C ASP A 189 -23.44 3.36 -4.95
N ALA A 190 -24.43 2.51 -5.24
CA ALA A 190 -25.45 2.09 -4.28
C ALA A 190 -24.88 1.26 -3.11
N GLU A 191 -23.92 0.36 -3.37
CA GLU A 191 -23.15 -0.34 -2.35
C GLU A 191 -22.31 0.64 -1.52
N MET A 192 -21.56 1.53 -2.18
CA MET A 192 -20.71 2.51 -1.52
C MET A 192 -21.51 3.47 -0.62
N ASP A 193 -22.70 3.91 -1.04
CA ASP A 193 -23.57 4.76 -0.22
C ASP A 193 -24.07 4.04 1.04
N ARG A 194 -24.33 2.72 0.97
CA ARG A 194 -24.66 1.92 2.16
C ARG A 194 -23.48 1.78 3.12
N ILE A 195 -22.27 1.57 2.59
CA ILE A 195 -21.03 1.56 3.39
C ILE A 195 -20.83 2.92 4.07
N PHE A 196 -21.06 4.02 3.34
CA PHE A 196 -20.96 5.37 3.87
C PHE A 196 -21.97 5.66 4.97
N ALA A 197 -23.24 5.29 4.79
CA ALA A 197 -24.26 5.46 5.82
C ALA A 197 -23.90 4.70 7.12
N SER A 198 -23.40 3.47 6.99
CA SER A 198 -22.94 2.67 8.13
C SER A 198 -21.73 3.30 8.82
N THR A 199 -20.77 3.81 8.03
CA THR A 199 -19.58 4.50 8.52
C THR A 199 -19.95 5.78 9.27
N GLU A 200 -20.81 6.63 8.69
CA GLU A 200 -21.25 7.87 9.33
C GLU A 200 -22.00 7.59 10.64
N SER A 201 -22.90 6.60 10.64
CA SER A 201 -23.60 6.17 11.85
C SER A 201 -22.64 5.72 12.94
N TYR A 202 -21.57 5.03 12.59
CA TYR A 202 -20.52 4.65 13.53
C TYR A 202 -19.77 5.87 14.06
N LEU A 203 -19.31 6.76 13.18
CA LEU A 203 -18.53 7.94 13.55
C LEU A 203 -19.29 8.85 14.54
N LYS A 204 -20.61 9.03 14.36
CA LYS A 204 -21.46 9.83 15.25
C LYS A 204 -21.56 9.30 16.69
N ARG A 205 -21.38 7.99 16.91
CA ARG A 205 -21.49 7.36 18.24
C ARG A 205 -20.15 7.10 18.93
N ARG A 206 -19.02 7.48 18.32
CA ARG A 206 -17.68 7.27 18.90
C ARG A 206 -17.47 8.13 20.13
N GLN A 207 -16.79 7.58 21.12
CA GLN A 207 -16.34 8.32 22.28
C GLN A 207 -15.09 9.15 21.93
N LYS A 208 -15.08 10.40 22.37
CA LYS A 208 -13.99 11.38 22.14
C LYS A 208 -13.21 11.71 23.41
N THR A 209 -13.26 10.83 24.40
CA THR A 209 -12.61 10.99 25.72
C THR A 209 -11.09 11.15 25.64
N HIS A 210 -10.46 10.59 24.60
CA HIS A 210 -9.02 10.67 24.37
C HIS A 210 -8.56 12.03 23.81
N VAL A 211 -9.46 12.82 23.21
CA VAL A 211 -9.08 14.02 22.45
C VAL A 211 -8.34 15.04 23.33
N PRO A 212 -8.83 15.46 24.51
CA PRO A 212 -8.13 16.46 25.34
C PRO A 212 -6.73 16.03 25.78
N MET A 213 -6.49 14.72 25.88
CA MET A 213 -5.18 14.17 26.27
C MET A 213 -4.17 14.20 25.12
N LEU A 214 -4.64 14.16 23.87
CA LEU A 214 -3.80 14.03 22.67
C LEU A 214 -3.62 15.35 21.90
N GLN A 215 -4.39 16.38 22.23
CA GLN A 215 -4.27 17.70 21.62
C GLN A 215 -2.95 18.37 22.01
N VAL A 216 -2.22 18.89 21.02
CA VAL A 216 -1.06 19.76 21.25
C VAL A 216 -1.50 21.12 21.79
N TRP A 217 -2.63 21.64 21.29
CA TRP A 217 -3.28 22.86 21.76
C TRP A 217 -4.78 22.62 21.95
N THR A 218 -5.33 23.12 23.05
CA THR A 218 -6.77 23.07 23.36
C THR A 218 -7.55 24.25 22.76
N ALA A 219 -6.87 25.27 22.26
CA ALA A 219 -7.50 26.40 21.62
C ALA A 219 -8.02 26.02 20.22
N GLU A 220 -9.28 26.34 19.94
CA GLU A 220 -9.92 26.09 18.63
C GLU A 220 -9.41 27.04 17.52
N LYS A 221 -8.69 28.10 17.89
CA LYS A 221 -8.17 29.12 16.97
C LYS A 221 -6.65 29.28 17.15
N PRO A 222 -5.89 29.53 16.07
CA PRO A 222 -6.36 29.69 14.69
C PRO A 222 -6.74 28.37 14.01
N HIS A 223 -6.22 27.24 14.49
CA HIS A 223 -6.49 25.92 13.92
C HIS A 223 -6.93 24.91 14.99
N PRO A 224 -8.12 24.29 14.83
CA PRO A 224 -8.53 23.22 15.72
C PRO A 224 -7.63 21.98 15.54
N GLN A 225 -7.32 21.32 16.65
CA GLN A 225 -6.62 20.03 16.64
C GLN A 225 -7.67 18.92 16.61
N GLU A 226 -8.00 18.47 15.41
CA GLU A 226 -9.14 17.57 15.13
C GLU A 226 -8.81 16.10 15.41
N GLU A 227 -9.81 15.34 15.84
CA GLU A 227 -9.70 13.88 15.96
C GLU A 227 -9.54 13.26 14.56
N TYR A 228 -8.62 12.29 14.41
CA TYR A 228 -8.16 11.85 13.09
C TYR A 228 -9.24 11.26 12.19
N LEU A 229 -10.25 10.57 12.74
CA LEU A 229 -11.34 10.01 11.93
C LEU A 229 -12.38 11.06 11.57
N ASP A 230 -12.64 12.03 12.44
CA ASP A 230 -13.51 13.17 12.10
C ASP A 230 -12.89 14.01 10.98
N CYS A 231 -11.59 14.30 11.08
CA CYS A 231 -10.85 15.07 10.08
C CYS A 231 -10.82 14.32 8.74
N LEU A 232 -10.49 13.03 8.76
CA LEU A 232 -10.49 12.19 7.56
C LEU A 232 -11.88 12.07 6.95
N TRP A 233 -12.92 11.94 7.76
CA TRP A 233 -14.30 11.93 7.27
C TRP A 233 -14.65 13.22 6.53
N ALA A 234 -14.33 14.38 7.09
CA ALA A 234 -14.55 15.66 6.42
C ALA A 234 -13.80 15.76 5.08
N GLN A 235 -12.56 15.24 5.03
CA GLN A 235 -11.76 15.18 3.81
C GLN A 235 -12.40 14.29 2.74
N ILE A 236 -12.87 13.10 3.10
CA ILE A 236 -13.56 12.19 2.18
C ILE A 236 -14.89 12.78 1.71
N GLN A 237 -15.65 13.43 2.59
CA GLN A 237 -16.90 14.10 2.21
C GLN A 237 -16.65 15.23 1.21
N LYS A 238 -15.57 16.01 1.38
CA LYS A 238 -15.15 16.99 0.38
C LYS A 238 -14.76 16.32 -0.95
N LEU A 239 -13.95 15.26 -0.92
CA LEU A 239 -13.58 14.51 -2.12
C LEU A 239 -14.83 13.99 -2.87
N LYS A 240 -15.79 13.41 -2.16
CA LYS A 240 -17.06 12.95 -2.73
C LYS A 240 -17.86 14.11 -3.35
N LYS A 241 -17.96 15.25 -2.65
CA LYS A 241 -18.62 16.47 -3.16
C LYS A 241 -17.96 16.98 -4.45
N ASP A 242 -16.64 16.85 -4.54
CA ASP A 242 -15.83 17.23 -5.69
C ASP A 242 -15.78 16.12 -6.77
N ARG A 243 -16.76 15.20 -6.76
CA ARG A 243 -16.90 14.09 -7.73
C ARG A 243 -15.66 13.21 -7.80
N TRP A 244 -15.06 12.95 -6.64
CA TRP A 244 -13.89 12.09 -6.50
C TRP A 244 -12.67 12.56 -7.29
N GLN A 245 -12.58 13.86 -7.55
CA GLN A 245 -11.42 14.49 -8.18
C GLN A 245 -10.49 15.06 -7.11
N GLU A 246 -9.20 14.73 -7.22
CA GLU A 246 -8.12 15.29 -6.41
C GLU A 246 -6.97 15.74 -7.30
N ARG A 247 -6.03 16.52 -6.76
CA ARG A 247 -5.01 17.24 -7.55
C ARG A 247 -3.56 16.92 -7.20
N HIS A 248 -3.29 15.84 -6.45
CA HIS A 248 -1.96 15.57 -5.92
C HIS A 248 -1.38 14.20 -6.28
N ILE A 249 -2.18 13.13 -6.26
CA ILE A 249 -1.68 11.77 -6.45
C ILE A 249 -1.15 11.61 -7.88
N LEU A 250 0.12 11.22 -7.99
CA LEU A 250 0.70 10.82 -9.27
C LEU A 250 0.23 9.40 -9.61
N ARG A 251 -0.30 9.21 -10.82
CA ARG A 251 -0.94 7.95 -11.28
C ARG A 251 -0.28 7.44 -12.57
N PRO A 252 0.92 6.81 -12.50
CA PRO A 252 1.67 6.42 -13.69
C PRO A 252 0.90 5.49 -14.63
N TYR A 253 0.04 4.63 -14.09
CA TYR A 253 -0.83 3.73 -14.85
C TYR A 253 -1.72 4.43 -15.89
N LEU A 254 -2.04 5.73 -15.72
CA LEU A 254 -2.80 6.48 -16.73
C LEU A 254 -2.06 6.61 -18.08
N ALA A 255 -0.73 6.53 -18.08
CA ALA A 255 0.07 6.53 -19.31
C ALA A 255 0.06 5.17 -20.04
N PHE A 256 -0.48 4.13 -19.41
CA PHE A 256 -0.52 2.75 -19.91
C PHE A 256 -1.94 2.24 -20.15
N ASP A 257 -2.91 3.15 -20.31
CA ASP A 257 -4.33 2.83 -20.44
C ASP A 257 -4.62 1.78 -21.52
N SER A 258 -3.97 1.90 -22.68
CA SER A 258 -4.11 0.94 -23.79
C SER A 258 -3.65 -0.48 -23.45
N ILE A 259 -2.70 -0.64 -22.52
CA ILE A 259 -2.19 -1.94 -22.09
C ILE A 259 -3.05 -2.50 -20.96
N LEU A 260 -3.37 -1.66 -19.97
CA LEU A 260 -4.05 -2.10 -18.76
C LEU A 260 -5.54 -2.38 -19.00
N CYS A 261 -6.21 -1.66 -19.91
CA CYS A 261 -7.60 -1.93 -20.26
C CYS A 261 -7.82 -3.31 -20.91
N GLU A 262 -6.81 -3.87 -21.57
CA GLU A 262 -6.87 -5.21 -22.19
C GLU A 262 -6.56 -6.33 -21.19
N ALA A 263 -6.01 -5.98 -20.01
CA ALA A 263 -5.65 -6.96 -18.99
C ALA A 263 -6.90 -7.56 -18.31
N LEU A 264 -6.86 -8.86 -18.08
CA LEU A 264 -7.89 -9.54 -17.29
C LEU A 264 -7.73 -9.22 -15.80
N GLN A 265 -8.86 -8.98 -15.15
CA GLN A 265 -8.94 -8.69 -13.72
C GLN A 265 -9.03 -9.97 -12.88
N HIS A 266 -8.64 -9.88 -11.61
CA HIS A 266 -8.77 -10.91 -10.59
C HIS A 266 -9.84 -10.52 -9.57
N ASN A 267 -10.55 -11.51 -9.05
CA ASN A 267 -11.40 -11.32 -7.88
C ASN A 267 -10.60 -11.58 -6.61
N LEU A 268 -10.85 -10.79 -5.57
CA LEU A 268 -10.27 -11.07 -4.26
C LEU A 268 -10.93 -12.32 -3.66
N PRO A 269 -10.16 -13.19 -2.99
CA PRO A 269 -10.75 -14.19 -2.14
C PRO A 269 -11.55 -13.51 -1.01
N PRO A 270 -12.66 -14.12 -0.53
CA PRO A 270 -13.44 -13.57 0.57
C PRO A 270 -12.56 -13.23 1.77
N PHE A 271 -12.64 -11.97 2.22
CA PHE A 271 -11.88 -11.49 3.36
C PHE A 271 -12.77 -11.38 4.59
N THR A 272 -12.46 -12.17 5.61
CA THR A 272 -13.06 -12.03 6.94
C THR A 272 -12.04 -11.39 7.88
N PRO A 273 -12.35 -10.22 8.49
CA PRO A 273 -11.53 -9.63 9.54
C PRO A 273 -11.16 -10.66 10.62
N PRO A 274 -9.88 -10.81 10.99
CA PRO A 274 -9.52 -11.67 12.13
C PRO A 274 -10.28 -11.25 13.38
N PRO A 275 -10.89 -12.20 14.13
CA PRO A 275 -11.68 -11.89 15.31
C PRO A 275 -10.84 -11.17 16.37
N HIS A 276 -11.50 -10.41 17.26
CA HIS A 276 -10.84 -9.83 18.41
C HIS A 276 -10.37 -10.91 19.38
N THR A 277 -9.19 -10.74 19.94
CA THR A 277 -8.60 -11.58 20.99
C THR A 277 -7.97 -10.71 22.07
N GLU A 278 -7.70 -11.26 23.25
CA GLU A 278 -6.98 -10.55 24.32
C GLU A 278 -5.57 -10.11 23.89
N ASP A 279 -4.93 -10.87 23.00
CA ASP A 279 -3.61 -10.55 22.42
C ASP A 279 -3.66 -9.48 21.32
N SER A 280 -4.86 -9.02 20.94
CA SER A 280 -5.02 -8.03 19.87
C SER A 280 -4.62 -6.63 20.35
N VAL A 281 -3.64 -6.03 19.68
CA VAL A 281 -3.12 -4.70 20.01
C VAL A 281 -3.35 -3.75 18.85
N TYR A 282 -4.36 -2.89 18.97
CA TYR A 282 -4.73 -1.91 17.93
C TYR A 282 -3.99 -0.58 18.09
N PRO A 283 -3.78 0.18 17.00
CA PRO A 283 -3.22 1.52 17.09
C PRO A 283 -4.07 2.45 17.97
N MET A 284 -3.40 3.33 18.71
CA MET A 284 -4.07 4.40 19.45
C MET A 284 -4.78 5.39 18.51
N PRO A 285 -5.88 6.04 18.97
CA PRO A 285 -6.43 7.17 18.25
C PRO A 285 -5.41 8.31 18.17
N ARG A 286 -5.60 9.21 17.20
CA ARG A 286 -4.70 10.34 16.94
C ARG A 286 -5.47 11.65 16.85
N VAL A 287 -4.75 12.73 17.08
CA VAL A 287 -5.23 14.10 16.81
C VAL A 287 -4.34 14.69 15.73
N ILE A 288 -4.94 15.29 14.71
CA ILE A 288 -4.23 15.86 13.57
C ILE A 288 -3.56 17.16 14.00
N PHE A 289 -2.24 17.20 13.87
CA PHE A 289 -1.47 18.41 14.11
C PHE A 289 -1.75 19.43 13.01
N ARG A 290 -2.12 20.66 13.39
CA ARG A 290 -2.39 21.74 12.45
C ARG A 290 -1.88 23.07 12.99
N MET A 291 -1.01 23.72 12.21
CA MET A 291 -0.49 25.06 12.53
C MET A 291 -0.34 25.98 11.33
N PHE A 292 -0.59 25.47 10.11
CA PHE A 292 -0.43 26.22 8.87
C PHE A 292 -1.69 26.16 8.01
N ASP A 293 -2.02 27.29 7.40
CA ASP A 293 -2.94 27.41 6.28
C ASP A 293 -2.33 28.21 5.11
N TYR A 294 -3.16 28.53 4.11
CA TYR A 294 -2.71 29.23 2.89
C TYR A 294 -2.28 30.68 3.13
N THR A 295 -2.65 31.29 4.27
CA THR A 295 -2.31 32.68 4.59
C THR A 295 -0.89 32.82 5.15
N ASP A 296 -0.30 31.72 5.64
CA ASP A 296 1.07 31.68 6.15
C ASP A 296 2.13 31.69 5.04
N ASP A 297 1.74 31.39 3.78
CA ASP A 297 2.61 31.45 2.59
C ASP A 297 1.87 32.13 1.41
N PRO A 298 1.69 33.47 1.45
CA PRO A 298 0.87 34.18 0.46
C PRO A 298 1.52 34.32 -0.91
N GLU A 299 2.85 34.19 -1.00
CA GLU A 299 3.62 34.31 -2.24
C GLU A 299 3.90 32.95 -2.90
N GLY A 300 3.76 31.86 -2.16
CA GLY A 300 4.01 30.50 -2.64
C GLY A 300 2.79 29.83 -3.30
N PRO A 301 2.96 28.55 -3.71
CA PRO A 301 1.84 27.73 -4.17
C PRO A 301 0.77 27.60 -3.07
N VAL A 302 -0.49 27.77 -3.44
CA VAL A 302 -1.62 27.71 -2.49
C VAL A 302 -1.61 26.38 -1.73
N MET A 303 -1.48 26.46 -0.41
CA MET A 303 -1.49 25.29 0.47
C MET A 303 -2.86 24.58 0.45
N PRO A 304 -2.91 23.25 0.28
CA PRO A 304 -4.15 22.49 0.44
C PRO A 304 -4.74 22.65 1.84
N GLY A 305 -6.04 22.96 1.89
CA GLY A 305 -6.77 23.21 3.15
C GLY A 305 -6.87 21.96 4.03
N SER A 306 -7.10 22.15 5.33
CA SER A 306 -7.13 21.06 6.34
C SER A 306 -8.08 19.92 6.01
N HIS A 307 -9.22 20.23 5.38
CA HIS A 307 -10.24 19.25 4.98
C HIS A 307 -10.15 18.82 3.52
N SER A 308 -9.00 18.96 2.86
CA SER A 308 -8.76 18.39 1.53
C SER A 308 -7.98 17.08 1.63
N VAL A 309 -8.25 16.13 0.71
CA VAL A 309 -7.52 14.86 0.69
C VAL A 309 -6.08 15.04 0.22
N GLU A 310 -5.77 16.09 -0.55
CA GLU A 310 -4.40 16.42 -0.91
C GLU A 310 -3.58 16.71 0.35
N ARG A 311 -4.12 17.45 1.32
CA ARG A 311 -3.44 17.70 2.60
C ARG A 311 -3.13 16.40 3.34
N PHE A 312 -4.11 15.49 3.40
CA PHE A 312 -3.95 14.16 3.99
C PHE A 312 -2.84 13.35 3.31
N VAL A 313 -2.90 13.23 1.97
CA VAL A 313 -1.95 12.42 1.20
C VAL A 313 -0.53 12.99 1.28
N ILE A 314 -0.37 14.32 1.20
CA ILE A 314 0.93 14.98 1.36
C ILE A 314 1.55 14.62 2.72
N GLU A 315 0.79 14.82 3.80
CA GLU A 315 1.29 14.58 5.16
C GLU A 315 1.61 13.10 5.40
N GLU A 316 0.74 12.21 4.94
CA GLU A 316 0.95 10.75 5.03
C GLU A 316 2.24 10.33 4.29
N ASN A 317 2.46 10.81 3.06
CA ASN A 317 3.64 10.48 2.28
C ASN A 317 4.92 11.02 2.93
N LEU A 318 4.90 12.26 3.43
CA LEU A 318 6.05 12.85 4.14
C LEU A 318 6.37 12.06 5.42
N HIS A 319 5.37 11.65 6.20
CA HIS A 319 5.58 10.78 7.35
C HIS A 319 6.17 9.42 6.96
N CYS A 320 5.72 8.83 5.84
CA CYS A 320 6.28 7.58 5.33
C CYS A 320 7.74 7.73 4.88
N ILE A 321 8.09 8.81 4.18
CA ILE A 321 9.47 9.11 3.78
C ILE A 321 10.37 9.22 5.02
N ILE A 322 9.94 9.97 6.04
CA ILE A 322 10.70 10.07 7.30
C ILE A 322 10.86 8.69 7.94
N LYS A 323 9.80 7.87 7.97
CA LYS A 323 9.86 6.50 8.51
C LYS A 323 10.85 5.61 7.73
N SER A 324 10.94 5.76 6.41
CA SER A 324 11.89 5.01 5.57
C SER A 324 13.34 5.44 5.81
N HIS A 325 13.58 6.73 6.06
CA HIS A 325 14.93 7.33 6.04
C HIS A 325 15.41 7.93 7.38
N TRP A 326 14.71 7.70 8.50
CA TRP A 326 15.02 8.35 9.79
C TRP A 326 16.47 8.15 10.29
N LYS A 327 17.15 7.08 9.88
CA LYS A 327 18.55 6.80 10.25
C LYS A 327 19.55 7.65 9.48
N GLU A 328 19.18 8.13 8.30
CA GLU A 328 20.08 8.77 7.34
C GLU A 328 19.61 10.18 7.01
N ARG A 329 19.97 11.15 7.87
CA ARG A 329 19.49 12.54 7.80
C ARG A 329 19.72 13.29 6.48
N LYS A 330 20.60 12.79 5.60
CA LYS A 330 20.94 13.40 4.29
C LYS A 330 20.33 12.64 3.11
N THR A 331 19.71 11.49 3.34
CA THR A 331 19.22 10.61 2.28
C THR A 331 17.79 11.01 1.92
N TRP A 332 17.67 12.06 1.12
CA TRP A 332 16.58 12.36 0.18
C TRP A 332 16.91 13.62 -0.61
#